data_AF-A0A3S9SGH2-F1
#
_entry.id   AF-A0A3S9SGH2-F1
#
_cell.length_a   1.000
_cell.length_b   1.000
_cell.length_c   1.000
_cell.angle_alpha   90.00
_cell.angle_beta   90.00
_cell.angle_gamma   90.00
#
_symmetry.space_group_name_H-M   'P 1'
#
loop_
_entity.id
_entity.type
_entity.pdbx_description
1 polymer ?
#
loop_
_entity_poly.entity_id
_entity_poly.type
_entity_poly.pdbx_seq_one_letter_code
_entity_poly.pdbx_strand_id
1 'polypeptide(L)'
;MTPERIEREREAFERFLFKKFELDYDDLEMRDVYFRRRKNGEYLNDTFTEKFDIWLARAAQSEWISVEERLPEAHDDILVYTCDGDIYPILAICRDITWIGISGATHWQPLPAPPTTNPAA
;
A
#
# COMPACT_ATOMS: atom_id res chain seq x y z
N MET A 1 -5.32 -0.48 4.66
CA MET A 1 -5.44 -1.24 3.40
C MET A 1 -6.75 -2.02 3.47
N THR A 2 -7.57 -1.99 2.42
CA THR A 2 -8.84 -2.75 2.40
C THR A 2 -8.58 -4.26 2.36
N PRO A 3 -9.50 -5.12 2.84
CA PRO A 3 -9.35 -6.58 2.78
C PRO A 3 -9.11 -7.11 1.36
N GLU A 4 -9.80 -6.55 0.37
CA GLU A 4 -9.67 -6.93 -1.04
C GLU A 4 -8.27 -6.63 -1.57
N ARG A 5 -7.69 -5.50 -1.15
CA ARG A 5 -6.32 -5.12 -1.52
C ARG A 5 -5.29 -5.98 -0.83
N ILE A 6 -5.51 -6.34 0.44
CA ILE A 6 -4.63 -7.28 1.15
C ILE A 6 -4.54 -8.60 0.39
N GLU A 7 -5.66 -9.14 -0.12
CA GLU A 7 -5.61 -10.40 -0.86
C GLU A 7 -4.96 -10.26 -2.24
N ARG A 8 -5.12 -9.12 -2.92
CA ARG A 8 -4.39 -8.82 -4.16
C ARG A 8 -2.88 -8.76 -3.94
N GLU A 9 -2.43 -8.05 -2.90
CA GLU A 9 -1.03 -7.99 -2.52
C GLU A 9 -0.50 -9.36 -2.08
N ARG A 10 -1.36 -10.17 -1.46
CA ARG A 10 -1.03 -11.57 -1.11
C ARG A 10 -0.75 -12.40 -2.34
N GLU A 11 -1.64 -12.39 -3.33
CA GLU A 11 -1.43 -13.11 -4.58
C GLU A 11 -0.14 -12.64 -5.28
N ALA A 12 0.10 -11.32 -5.34
CA ALA A 12 1.32 -10.77 -5.93
C ALA A 12 2.59 -11.23 -5.18
N PHE A 13 2.57 -11.23 -3.84
CA PHE A 13 3.65 -11.72 -3.00
C PHE A 13 3.92 -13.21 -3.23
N GLU A 14 2.87 -14.02 -3.24
CA GLU A 14 2.98 -15.47 -3.44
C GLU A 14 3.51 -15.82 -4.83
N ARG A 15 2.99 -15.17 -5.89
CA ARG A 15 3.50 -15.29 -7.27
C ARG A 15 4.96 -14.88 -7.37
N PHE A 16 5.37 -13.81 -6.69
CA PHE A 16 6.76 -13.37 -6.64
C PHE A 16 7.67 -14.45 -6.04
N LEU A 17 7.27 -15.07 -4.94
CA LEU A 17 8.05 -16.14 -4.31
C LEU A 17 8.14 -17.39 -5.20
N PHE A 18 7.04 -17.82 -5.80
CA PHE A 18 7.05 -18.97 -6.71
C PHE A 18 7.97 -18.72 -7.91
N LYS A 19 7.85 -17.55 -8.54
CA LYS A 19 8.77 -17.13 -9.59
C LYS A 19 10.23 -17.12 -9.12
N LYS A 20 10.50 -16.61 -7.91
CA LYS A 20 11.86 -16.56 -7.33
C LYS A 20 12.45 -17.95 -7.08
N PHE A 21 11.61 -18.93 -6.75
CA PHE A 21 12.03 -20.31 -6.51
C PHE A 21 11.87 -21.21 -7.74
N GLU A 22 11.56 -20.63 -8.92
CA GLU A 22 11.34 -21.37 -10.17
C GLU A 22 10.24 -22.44 -10.06
N LEU A 23 9.19 -22.12 -9.29
CA LEU A 23 8.01 -22.96 -9.08
C LEU A 23 6.83 -22.48 -9.93
N ASP A 24 5.93 -23.41 -10.29
CA ASP A 24 4.69 -23.09 -11.01
C ASP A 24 3.58 -22.66 -10.02
N TYR A 25 3.15 -21.40 -10.12
CA TYR A 25 2.12 -20.85 -9.23
C TYR A 25 0.71 -21.35 -9.57
N ASP A 26 0.50 -21.78 -10.81
CA ASP A 26 -0.81 -22.24 -11.27
C ASP A 26 -1.05 -23.72 -10.87
N ASP A 27 -0.03 -24.42 -10.34
CA ASP A 27 -0.18 -25.68 -9.60
C ASP A 27 -0.82 -25.41 -8.23
N LEU A 28 -2.14 -25.58 -8.17
CA LEU A 28 -2.95 -25.33 -6.98
C LEU A 28 -2.56 -26.24 -5.79
N GLU A 29 -2.17 -27.49 -6.04
CA GLU A 29 -1.78 -28.41 -4.97
C GLU A 29 -0.46 -27.97 -4.34
N MET A 30 0.52 -27.63 -5.18
CA MET A 30 1.81 -27.12 -4.72
C MET A 30 1.63 -25.80 -3.96
N ARG A 31 0.83 -24.88 -4.50
CA ARG A 31 0.52 -23.58 -3.89
C ARG A 31 -0.12 -23.74 -2.51
N ASP A 32 -1.15 -24.57 -2.39
CA ASP A 32 -1.89 -24.75 -1.15
C ASP A 32 -1.04 -25.46 -0.07
N VAL A 33 -0.11 -26.33 -0.48
CA VAL A 33 0.88 -26.92 0.44
C VAL A 33 1.91 -25.89 0.89
N TYR A 34 2.45 -25.09 -0.05
CA TYR A 34 3.53 -24.14 0.21
C TYR A 34 3.05 -22.95 1.06
N PHE A 35 1.86 -22.42 0.76
CA PHE A 35 1.24 -21.29 1.46
C PHE A 35 0.06 -21.71 2.34
N ARG A 36 0.17 -22.87 3.00
CA ARG A 36 -0.87 -23.34 3.92
C ARG A 36 -1.22 -22.26 4.95
N ARG A 37 -2.51 -22.05 5.17
CA ARG A 37 -3.03 -20.97 6.05
C ARG A 37 -3.67 -21.51 7.33
N ARG A 38 -3.64 -20.69 8.37
CA ARG A 38 -4.38 -20.86 9.62
C ARG A 38 -5.84 -20.42 9.43
N LYS A 39 -6.71 -20.74 10.40
CA LYS A 39 -8.13 -20.34 10.36
C LYS A 39 -8.34 -18.82 10.35
N ASN A 40 -7.39 -18.05 10.87
CA ASN A 40 -7.41 -16.59 10.87
C ASN A 40 -6.91 -15.97 9.54
N GLY A 41 -6.51 -16.79 8.55
CA GLY A 41 -6.03 -16.32 7.25
C GLY A 41 -4.53 -16.05 7.16
N GLU A 42 -3.78 -16.13 8.26
CA GLU A 42 -2.32 -16.02 8.25
C GLU A 42 -1.66 -17.27 7.66
N TYR A 43 -0.43 -17.14 7.18
CA TYR A 43 0.36 -18.30 6.80
C TYR A 43 0.65 -19.16 8.02
N LEU A 44 0.68 -20.48 7.83
CA LEU A 44 1.03 -21.43 8.87
C LEU A 44 2.51 -21.31 9.26
N ASN A 45 3.36 -20.98 8.28
CA ASN A 45 4.78 -20.68 8.47
C ASN A 45 4.94 -19.20 8.85
N ASP A 46 5.39 -18.94 10.08
CA ASP A 46 5.53 -17.59 10.62
C ASP A 46 6.51 -16.72 9.80
N THR A 47 7.54 -17.31 9.19
CA THR A 47 8.46 -16.57 8.31
C THR A 47 7.76 -16.00 7.07
N PHE A 48 6.71 -16.66 6.56
CA PHE A 48 5.92 -16.09 5.47
C PHE A 48 5.00 -14.98 5.95
N THR A 49 4.44 -15.09 7.17
CA THR A 49 3.67 -14.00 7.79
C THR A 49 4.54 -12.76 7.94
N GLU A 50 5.74 -12.87 8.54
CA GLU A 50 6.68 -11.74 8.69
C GLU A 50 7.07 -11.11 7.34
N LYS A 51 7.39 -11.95 6.33
CA LYS A 51 7.74 -11.45 5.00
C LYS A 51 6.58 -10.76 4.30
N PHE A 52 5.37 -11.25 4.53
CA PHE A 52 4.18 -10.63 3.97
C PHE A 52 3.83 -9.32 4.68
N ASP A 53 4.05 -9.22 5.99
CA ASP A 53 3.90 -7.94 6.72
C ASP A 53 4.87 -6.88 6.20
N ILE A 54 6.12 -7.26 5.93
CA ILE A 54 7.11 -6.38 5.29
C ILE A 54 6.66 -5.97 3.88
N TRP A 55 6.12 -6.92 3.11
CA TRP A 55 5.57 -6.65 1.78
C TRP A 55 4.39 -5.66 1.84
N LEU A 56 3.47 -5.84 2.79
CA LEU A 56 2.34 -4.95 3.01
C LEU A 56 2.80 -3.55 3.45
N ALA A 57 3.82 -3.45 4.31
CA ALA A 57 4.41 -2.17 4.69
C ALA A 57 4.97 -1.42 3.46
N ARG A 58 5.67 -2.12 2.55
CA ARG A 58 6.13 -1.56 1.27
C ARG A 58 4.96 -1.15 0.38
N ALA A 59 3.96 -2.01 0.22
CA ALA A 59 2.79 -1.71 -0.61
C ALA A 59 1.98 -0.51 -0.07
N ALA A 60 1.94 -0.32 1.24
CA ALA A 60 1.26 0.80 1.87
C ALA A 60 1.97 2.15 1.64
N GLN A 61 3.29 2.16 1.42
CA GLN A 61 4.09 3.39 1.31
C GLN A 61 4.06 4.06 -0.07
N SER A 62 3.70 3.34 -1.14
CA SER A 62 3.94 3.81 -2.51
C SER A 62 2.70 3.78 -3.40
N GLU A 63 1.50 3.75 -2.82
CA GLU A 63 0.28 3.64 -3.61
C GLU A 63 -0.54 4.92 -3.58
N TRP A 64 -0.95 5.32 -4.78
CA TRP A 64 -1.95 6.34 -5.02
C TRP A 64 -3.31 5.85 -4.52
N ILE A 65 -3.85 6.55 -3.54
CA ILE A 65 -5.15 6.31 -2.92
C ILE A 65 -6.18 7.16 -3.66
N SER A 66 -7.22 6.53 -4.21
CA SER A 66 -8.32 7.27 -4.82
C SER A 66 -9.02 8.14 -3.78
N VAL A 67 -9.35 9.38 -4.13
CA VAL A 67 -10.13 10.26 -3.24
C VAL A 67 -11.54 9.70 -2.95
N GLU A 68 -12.05 8.82 -3.83
CA GLU A 68 -13.33 8.11 -3.64
C GLU A 68 -13.20 6.94 -2.65
N GLU A 69 -12.03 6.31 -2.55
CA GLU A 69 -11.77 5.27 -1.56
C GLU A 69 -11.62 5.89 -0.17
N ARG A 70 -10.80 6.94 -0.07
CA ARG A 70 -10.49 7.60 1.19
C ARG A 70 -9.89 8.99 0.94
N LEU A 71 -10.35 9.98 1.71
CA LEU A 71 -9.72 11.30 1.76
C LEU A 71 -8.50 11.30 2.70
N PRO A 72 -7.49 12.16 2.46
CA PRO A 72 -6.36 12.34 3.38
C PRO A 72 -6.83 12.84 4.74
N GLU A 73 -5.96 12.78 5.75
CA GLU A 73 -6.24 13.44 7.03
C GLU A 73 -5.93 14.93 6.94
N ALA A 74 -6.61 15.74 7.76
CA ALA A 74 -6.35 17.17 7.77
C ALA A 74 -4.93 17.42 8.32
N HIS A 75 -4.20 18.29 7.63
CA HIS A 75 -2.80 18.66 7.88
C HIS A 75 -1.75 17.62 7.45
N ASP A 76 -2.11 16.62 6.66
CA ASP A 76 -1.12 15.75 6.02
C ASP A 76 -0.42 16.46 4.84
N ASP A 77 0.90 16.31 4.77
CA ASP A 77 1.68 16.63 3.58
C ASP A 77 1.52 15.48 2.56
N ILE A 78 0.88 15.77 1.44
CA ILE A 78 0.50 14.76 0.44
C ILE A 78 0.94 15.17 -0.96
N LEU A 79 1.07 14.18 -1.83
CA LEU A 79 1.18 14.36 -3.27
C LEU A 79 -0.19 14.08 -3.89
N VAL A 80 -0.69 14.95 -4.77
CA VAL A 80 -1.97 14.76 -5.48
C VAL A 80 -1.75 14.49 -6.96
N TYR A 81 -2.67 13.74 -7.56
CA TYR A 81 -2.79 13.49 -9.00
C TYR A 81 -4.16 13.98 -9.48
N THR A 82 -4.18 14.91 -10.43
CA THR A 82 -5.42 15.56 -10.89
C THR A 82 -6.07 14.85 -12.07
N CYS A 83 -7.33 15.20 -12.36
CA CYS A 83 -8.02 14.75 -13.57
C CYS A 83 -7.36 15.23 -14.87
N ASP A 84 -6.58 16.31 -14.79
CA ASP A 84 -5.82 16.88 -15.92
C ASP A 84 -4.45 16.21 -16.11
N GLY A 85 -4.06 15.30 -15.21
CA GLY A 85 -2.81 14.57 -15.27
C GLY A 85 -1.63 15.24 -14.54
N ASP A 86 -1.88 16.30 -13.78
CA ASP A 86 -0.84 17.00 -13.02
C ASP A 86 -0.50 16.28 -11.71
N ILE A 87 0.77 16.38 -11.30
CA ILE A 87 1.28 15.86 -10.03
C ILE A 87 1.98 16.98 -9.26
N TYR A 88 1.50 17.29 -8.06
CA TYR A 88 2.12 18.31 -7.19
C TYR A 88 1.85 18.05 -5.70
N PRO A 89 2.73 18.53 -4.80
CA PRO A 89 2.53 18.40 -3.36
C PRO A 89 1.57 19.48 -2.83
N ILE A 90 0.77 19.14 -1.84
CA ILE A 90 -0.08 20.08 -1.09
C ILE A 90 -0.11 19.71 0.40
N LEU A 91 -0.47 20.69 1.23
CA LEU A 91 -0.97 20.44 2.58
C LEU A 91 -2.47 20.13 2.47
N ALA A 92 -2.91 18.97 2.96
CA ALA A 92 -4.30 18.58 2.96
C ALA A 92 -5.08 19.41 3.98
N ILE A 93 -5.73 20.50 3.57
CA ILE A 93 -6.46 21.38 4.49
C ILE A 93 -7.97 21.16 4.34
N CYS A 94 -8.62 20.73 5.41
CA CYS A 94 -10.07 20.75 5.53
C CYS A 94 -10.50 21.98 6.34
N ARG A 95 -11.22 22.92 5.73
CA ARG A 95 -11.88 24.03 6.45
C ARG A 95 -13.39 23.82 6.42
N ASP A 96 -13.97 23.73 7.60
CA ASP A 96 -15.39 23.47 7.88
C ASP A 96 -15.90 22.14 7.28
N ILE A 97 -16.02 22.07 5.95
CA ILE A 97 -16.41 20.90 5.15
C ILE A 97 -15.76 20.87 3.75
N THR A 98 -14.89 21.84 3.43
CA THR A 98 -14.30 21.99 2.09
C THR A 98 -12.82 21.64 2.13
N TRP A 99 -12.40 20.73 1.26
CA TRP A 99 -11.00 20.41 1.04
C TRP A 99 -10.36 21.43 0.10
N ILE A 100 -9.43 22.21 0.64
CA ILE A 100 -8.69 23.22 -0.12
C ILE A 100 -7.50 22.52 -0.79
N GLY A 101 -7.37 22.67 -2.12
CA GLY A 101 -6.25 22.12 -2.90
C GLY A 101 -6.45 20.71 -3.45
N ILE A 102 -7.50 19.97 -3.03
CA ILE A 102 -7.85 18.62 -3.53
C ILE A 102 -8.97 18.69 -4.60
N SER A 103 -9.57 19.86 -4.82
CA SER A 103 -10.59 20.04 -5.86
C SER A 103 -10.02 19.72 -7.25
N GLY A 104 -10.43 18.60 -7.85
CA GLY A 104 -9.90 18.10 -9.13
C GLY A 104 -8.87 16.97 -8.99
N ALA A 105 -8.47 16.60 -7.76
CA ALA A 105 -7.64 15.43 -7.52
C ALA A 105 -8.46 14.15 -7.71
N THR A 106 -7.88 13.15 -8.39
CA THR A 106 -8.43 11.80 -8.49
C THR A 106 -7.76 10.86 -7.50
N HIS A 107 -6.47 11.07 -7.23
CA HIS A 107 -5.71 10.25 -6.30
C HIS A 107 -4.75 11.09 -5.46
N TRP A 108 -4.32 10.56 -4.32
CA TRP A 108 -3.30 11.15 -3.47
C TRP A 108 -2.40 10.08 -2.85
N GLN A 109 -1.19 10.43 -2.44
CA GLN A 109 -0.35 9.56 -1.61
C GLN A 109 0.36 10.39 -0.52
N PRO A 110 0.64 9.81 0.66
CA PRO A 110 1.41 10.50 1.69
C PRO A 110 2.82 10.80 1.19
N LEU A 111 3.37 11.97 1.53
CA LEU A 111 4.79 12.22 1.32
C LEU A 111 5.64 11.41 2.31
N PRO A 112 6.86 11.01 1.93
CA PRO A 112 7.78 10.38 2.87
C PRO A 112 8.11 11.35 4.01
N ALA A 113 8.33 10.81 5.21
CA ALA A 113 8.76 11.62 6.34
C ALA A 113 10.04 12.40 5.97
N PRO A 114 10.15 13.68 6.38
CA PRO A 114 11.35 14.46 6.11
C PRO A 114 12.58 13.80 6.73
N PRO A 115 13.77 13.91 6.10
CA PRO A 115 14.99 13.33 6.63
C PRO A 115 15.29 13.91 8.02
N THR A 116 15.54 13.03 8.99
CA THR A 116 15.78 13.39 10.40
C THR A 116 17.22 13.80 10.70
N THR A 117 18.10 13.89 9.69
CA THR A 117 19.50 14.29 9.90
C THR A 117 19.56 15.74 10.35
N ASN A 118 19.72 15.94 11.65
CA ASN A 118 20.33 17.15 12.17
C ASN A 118 21.81 17.12 11.72
N PRO A 119 22.29 18.01 10.83
CA PRO A 119 23.68 17.99 10.36
C PRO A 119 24.72 18.38 11.43
N ALA A 120 24.31 18.50 12.70
CA ALA A 120 25.16 18.88 13.82
C ALA A 120 24.75 18.09 15.08
N ALA A 121 25.34 16.91 15.27
CA ALA A 121 25.43 16.22 16.57
C ALA A 121 26.79 15.54 16.66
#